data_AF-A0A522R3N6-F1
#
_entry.id   AF-A0A522R3N6-F1
#
_cell.length_a   1.000
_cell.length_b   1.000
_cell.length_c   1.000
_cell.angle_alpha   90.00
_cell.angle_beta   90.00
_cell.angle_gamma   90.00
#
_symmetry.space_group_name_H-M   'P 1'
#
loop_
_entity.id
_entity.type
_entity.pdbx_description
1 polymer ?
#
loop_
_entity_poly.entity_id
_entity_poly.type
_entity_poly.pdbx_seq_one_letter_code
_entity_poly.pdbx_strand_id
1 'polypeptide(L)' 'MQDIVQRGIASGAFHVADPWLAVAAIGGMGLRVAYWFSPDYNLTAEQVADGYAEFALRLLAAGGKPGKA' A
#
# COMPACT_ATOMS: atom_id res chain seq x y z
N MET A 1 -8.49 -7.20 -2.00
CA MET A 1 -7.31 -6.67 -1.29
C MET A 1 -6.93 -7.52 -0.08
N GLN A 2 -7.86 -7.81 0.85
CA GLN A 2 -7.60 -8.69 2.00
C GLN A 2 -6.93 -10.03 1.62
N ASP A 3 -7.49 -10.75 0.64
CA ASP A 3 -6.90 -12.01 0.14
C ASP A 3 -5.44 -11.85 -0.31
N ILE A 4 -5.12 -10.78 -1.04
CA ILE A 4 -3.77 -10.52 -1.55
C ILE A 4 -2.79 -10.32 -0.39
N VAL A 5 -3.18 -9.54 0.62
CA VAL A 5 -2.37 -9.30 1.81
C VAL A 5 -2.17 -10.60 2.60
N GLN A 6 -3.22 -11.40 2.77
CA GLN A 6 -3.13 -12.71 3.43
C GLN A 6 -2.17 -13.66 2.70
N ARG A 7 -2.25 -13.75 1.37
CA ARG A 7 -1.32 -14.57 0.58
C ARG A 7 0.13 -14.09 0.69
N GLY A 8 0.37 -12.79 0.71
CA GLY A 8 1.71 -12.23 0.88
C GLY A 8 2.29 -12.46 2.29
N ILE A 9 1.44 -12.47 3.33
CA ILE A 9 1.84 -12.90 4.68
C ILE A 9 2.18 -14.39 4.68
N ALA A 10 1.32 -15.23 4.09
CA ALA A 10 1.51 -16.68 4.04
C ALA A 10 2.78 -17.08 3.28
N SER A 11 3.19 -16.31 2.28
CA SER A 11 4.46 -16.53 1.55
C SER A 11 5.69 -15.89 2.20
N GLY A 12 5.52 -15.13 3.29
CA GLY A 12 6.59 -14.37 3.94
C GLY A 12 7.04 -13.12 3.17
N ALA A 13 6.32 -12.73 2.12
CA ALA A 13 6.61 -11.52 1.35
C ALA A 13 6.21 -10.24 2.08
N PHE A 14 5.19 -10.29 2.95
CA PHE A 14 4.69 -9.14 3.72
C PHE A 14 4.77 -9.40 5.23
N HIS A 15 5.08 -8.34 5.99
CA HIS A 15 5.16 -8.36 7.45
C HIS A 15 4.39 -7.17 8.03
N VAL A 16 3.15 -7.40 8.44
CA VAL A 16 2.27 -6.35 8.97
C VAL A 16 1.82 -6.69 10.38
N ALA A 17 1.72 -5.67 11.24
CA ALA A 17 1.23 -5.86 12.61
C ALA A 17 -0.25 -6.25 12.66
N ASP A 18 -1.08 -5.59 11.84
CA ASP A 18 -2.50 -5.88 11.68
C ASP A 18 -2.88 -5.85 10.18
N PRO A 19 -3.27 -7.00 9.58
CA PRO A 19 -3.62 -7.07 8.17
C PRO A 19 -4.86 -6.26 7.79
N TRP A 20 -5.87 -6.19 8.67
CA TRP A 20 -7.09 -5.43 8.41
C TRP A 20 -6.79 -3.93 8.40
N LEU A 21 -6.00 -3.46 9.36
CA LEU A 21 -5.62 -2.05 9.45
C LEU A 21 -4.76 -1.62 8.25
N ALA A 22 -3.84 -2.48 7.79
CA ALA A 22 -3.06 -2.21 6.58
C ALA A 22 -3.95 -2.06 5.34
N VAL A 23 -4.93 -2.96 5.16
CA VAL A 23 -5.93 -2.89 4.08
C VAL A 23 -6.77 -1.62 4.20
N ALA A 24 -7.25 -1.28 5.39
CA ALA A 24 -8.04 -0.08 5.64
C ALA A 24 -7.26 1.20 5.29
N ALA A 25 -5.98 1.28 5.67
CA ALA A 25 -5.11 2.40 5.36
C ALA A 25 -4.85 2.54 3.85
N ILE A 26 -4.55 1.44 3.14
CA ILE A 26 -4.36 1.46 1.67
C ILE A 26 -5.65 1.92 0.98
N GLY A 27 -6.80 1.36 1.38
CA GLY A 27 -8.09 1.75 0.83
C GLY A 27 -8.42 3.23 1.08
N GLY A 28 -8.18 3.72 2.30
CA GLY A 28 -8.40 5.11 2.67
C GLY A 28 -7.51 6.09 1.90
N MET A 29 -6.23 5.75 1.70
CA MET A 29 -5.33 6.53 0.85
C MET A 29 -5.89 6.64 -0.56
N GLY A 30 -6.26 5.52 -1.19
CA GLY A 30 -6.79 5.49 -2.56
C GLY A 30 -8.09 6.27 -2.72
N LEU A 31 -9.05 6.11 -1.79
CA LEU A 31 -10.32 6.85 -1.82
C LEU A 31 -10.12 8.36 -1.78
N ARG A 32 -9.12 8.84 -1.02
CA ARG A 32 -8.81 10.28 -0.94
C ARG A 32 -8.34 10.88 -2.25
N VAL A 33 -7.78 10.10 -3.18
CA VAL A 33 -7.29 10.59 -4.48
C VAL A 33 -8.38 11.32 -5.26
N ALA A 34 -9.62 10.82 -5.22
CA ALA A 34 -10.76 11.44 -5.91
C ALA A 34 -11.08 12.88 -5.44
N TYR A 35 -10.62 13.26 -4.24
CA TYR A 35 -10.90 14.58 -3.65
C TYR A 35 -9.81 15.61 -3.90
N TRP A 36 -8.61 15.18 -4.32
CA TRP A 36 -7.49 16.09 -4.49
C TRP A 36 -6.83 15.98 -5.85
N PHE A 37 -7.00 14.89 -6.61
CA PHE A 37 -6.36 14.77 -7.92
C PHE A 37 -6.93 15.79 -8.91
N SER A 38 -6.04 16.48 -9.62
CA SER A 38 -6.35 17.40 -10.72
C SER A 38 -5.26 17.25 -11.79
N PRO A 39 -5.62 17.33 -13.08
CA PRO A 39 -4.64 17.46 -14.16
C PRO A 39 -3.72 18.68 -14.05
N ASP A 40 -4.08 19.68 -13.24
CA ASP A 40 -3.28 20.89 -13.02
C ASP A 40 -2.07 20.67 -12.10
N TYR A 41 -1.97 19.52 -11.43
CA TYR A 41 -0.79 19.18 -10.63
C TYR A 41 0.33 18.57 -11.50
N ASN A 42 1.55 18.61 -11.00
CA ASN A 42 2.75 18.08 -11.68
C ASN A 42 2.80 16.53 -11.77
N LEU A 43 1.71 15.81 -11.49
CA LEU A 43 1.67 14.35 -11.51
C LEU A 43 0.51 13.87 -12.39
N THR A 44 0.82 12.96 -13.31
CA THR A 44 -0.22 12.22 -14.05
C THR A 44 -0.91 11.20 -13.14
N ALA A 45 -2.07 10.69 -13.57
CA ALA A 45 -2.79 9.66 -12.82
C ALA A 45 -1.94 8.40 -12.62
N GLU A 46 -1.16 8.01 -13.63
CA GLU A 46 -0.24 6.88 -13.59
C GLU A 46 0.88 7.11 -12.58
N GLN A 47 1.48 8.30 -12.56
CA GLN A 47 2.53 8.64 -11.59
C GLN A 47 2.01 8.63 -10.14
N VAL A 48 0.76 9.07 -9.94
CA VAL A 48 0.09 8.95 -8.63
C VAL A 48 -0.13 7.49 -8.27
N ALA A 49 -0.61 6.66 -9.20
CA ALA A 49 -0.83 5.24 -8.98
C ALA A 49 0.46 4.49 -8.62
N ASP A 50 1.55 4.75 -9.34
CA ASP A 50 2.87 4.16 -9.09
C ASP A 50 3.41 4.56 -7.71
N GLY A 51 3.30 5.85 -7.34
CA GLY A 51 3.70 6.33 -6.01
C GLY A 51 2.88 5.68 -4.89
N TYR A 52 1.57 5.53 -5.09
CA TYR A 52 0.68 4.89 -4.12
C TYR A 52 0.93 3.38 -4.00
N ALA A 53 1.30 2.71 -5.09
CA ALA A 53 1.71 1.31 -5.06
C ALA A 53 2.97 1.13 -4.19
N GLU A 54 3.97 2.00 -4.35
CA GLU A 54 5.17 1.99 -3.50
C GLU A 54 4.86 2.26 -2.02
N PHE A 55 3.95 3.20 -1.74
CA PHE A 55 3.51 3.44 -0.36
C PHE A 55 2.80 2.23 0.26
N ALA A 56 1.94 1.57 -0.52
CA ALA A 56 1.28 0.34 -0.08
C ALA A 56 2.30 -0.77 0.21
N LEU A 57 3.32 -0.95 -0.65
CA LEU A 57 4.39 -1.92 -0.43
C LEU A 57 5.18 -1.66 0.86
N ARG A 58 5.51 -0.39 1.14
CA ARG A 58 6.17 -0.01 2.40
C ARG A 58 5.30 -0.26 3.62
N LEU A 59 4.00 0.02 3.53
CA LEU A 59 3.07 -0.26 4.62
C LEU A 59 2.94 -1.78 4.88
N LEU A 60 3.08 -2.59 3.83
CA LEU A 60 3.10 -4.05 3.92
C LEU A 60 4.46 -4.61 4.36
N ALA A 61 5.46 -3.75 4.60
CA ALA A 61 6.86 -4.09 4.84
C ALA A 61 7.42 -5.07 3.78
N ALA A 62 7.00 -4.90 2.53
CA ALA A 62 7.46 -5.72 1.42
C ALA A 62 8.97 -5.51 1.20
N GLY A 63 9.72 -6.61 1.07
CA GLY A 63 11.17 -6.54 0.77
C GLY A 63 12.09 -6.23 1.97
N GLY A 64 11.55 -6.05 3.18
CA GLY A 64 12.34 -5.98 4.41
C GLY A 64 12.58 -7.38 4.99
N LYS A 65 13.84 -7.80 5.18
CA LYS A 65 14.13 -8.97 6.02
C LYS A 65 13.55 -8.71 7.41
N PRO A 66 12.91 -9.70 8.07
CA PRO A 66 12.46 -9.53 9.45
C PRO A 66 13.67 -9.16 10.31
N GLY A 67 13.62 -7.98 10.92
CA GLY A 67 14.58 -7.60 11.95
C GLY A 67 14.48 -8.62 13.06
N LYS A 68 15.57 -9.34 13.34
CA LYS A 68 15.66 -10.25 14.48
C LYS A 68 15.26 -9.49 15.75
N ALA A 69 14.21 -9.96 16.41
CA ALA A 69 14.01 -9.77 17.84
C ALA A 69 14.38 -11.08 18.54
#